data_AF-A0A896TA49-F1
#
_entry.id   AF-A0A896TA49-F1
#
_cell.length_a   1.000
_cell.length_b   1.000
_cell.length_c   1.000
_cell.angle_alpha   90.00
_cell.angle_beta   90.00
_cell.angle_gamma   90.00
#
_symmetry.space_group_name_H-M   'P 1'
#
loop_
_entity.id
_entity.type
_entity.pdbx_description
1 polymer ?
#
loop_
_entity_poly.entity_id
_entity_poly.type
_entity_poly.pdbx_seq_one_letter_code
_entity_poly.pdbx_strand_id
1 'polypeptide(L)'
;MKNAQYDDIYIEQTGIINDNEALVKQRVRWAQGNIQSSKYILPTIRSKNLVWKQKFEILMTLFKPWLMGIEYIIVIYTMIMIINSAILTGITQSLKIVVILFIVMSIYIIIVNFVWALLYNRGKNNEKMKAWDVLKDTANLTKFLLILTQIYPQSAIRFFNSKNDWVKTNRQEESIDKNLNEDKK
;
A
#
# COMPACT_ATOMS: atom_id res chain seq x y z
N MET A 1 18.48 9.34 24.86
CA MET A 1 17.51 8.23 24.74
C MET A 1 17.80 7.50 23.44
N LYS A 2 18.13 6.21 23.45
CA LYS A 2 18.20 5.40 22.22
C LYS A 2 16.78 4.93 21.91
N ASN A 3 16.28 5.20 20.71
CA ASN A 3 15.04 4.57 20.25
C ASN A 3 15.36 3.09 20.02
N ALA A 4 14.85 2.23 20.89
CA ALA A 4 14.98 0.78 20.78
C ALA A 4 13.57 0.21 20.58
N GLN A 5 13.42 -0.63 19.56
CA GLN A 5 12.28 -1.53 19.47
C GLN A 5 12.61 -2.73 20.36
N TYR A 6 11.77 -2.99 21.35
CA TYR A 6 11.90 -4.16 22.20
C TYR A 6 10.94 -5.22 21.68
N ASP A 7 11.49 -6.38 21.31
CA ASP A 7 10.73 -7.46 20.67
C ASP A 7 9.89 -8.27 21.68
N ASP A 8 10.01 -8.00 22.97
CA ASP A 8 9.22 -8.60 24.06
C ASP A 8 7.88 -7.87 24.31
N ILE A 9 7.71 -6.66 23.75
CA ILE A 9 6.45 -5.92 23.81
C ILE A 9 5.59 -6.28 22.61
N TYR A 10 4.60 -7.16 22.84
CA TYR A 10 3.62 -7.57 21.84
C TYR A 10 2.34 -6.75 21.96
N ILE A 11 1.98 -6.07 20.87
CA ILE A 11 0.69 -5.40 20.73
C ILE A 11 0.06 -5.93 19.44
N GLU A 12 -1.11 -6.54 19.56
CA GLU A 12 -1.88 -6.94 18.40
C GLU A 12 -2.56 -5.72 17.77
N GLN A 13 -2.25 -5.48 16.51
CA GLN A 13 -2.86 -4.40 15.77
C GLN A 13 -4.24 -4.83 15.26
N THR A 14 -5.30 -4.20 15.77
CA THR A 14 -6.65 -4.36 15.21
C THR A 14 -6.70 -3.73 13.81
N GLY A 15 -6.85 -4.57 12.79
CA GLY A 15 -7.07 -4.13 11.41
C GLY A 15 -8.50 -3.62 11.19
N ILE A 16 -8.71 -2.84 10.13
CA ILE A 16 -10.06 -2.52 9.66
C ILE A 16 -10.56 -3.72 8.84
N ILE A 17 -11.63 -4.35 9.30
CA ILE A 17 -12.18 -5.58 8.73
C ILE A 17 -13.46 -5.23 7.96
N ASN A 18 -13.59 -5.72 6.74
CA ASN A 18 -14.79 -5.60 5.88
C ASN A 18 -15.30 -4.17 5.59
N ASP A 19 -14.62 -3.13 6.04
CA ASP A 19 -14.94 -1.73 5.74
C ASP A 19 -13.84 -1.08 4.87
N ASN A 20 -14.03 -1.14 3.55
CA ASN A 20 -13.08 -0.56 2.60
C ASN A 20 -13.01 0.98 2.72
N GLU A 21 -14.11 1.64 3.10
CA GLU A 21 -14.12 3.10 3.21
C GLU A 21 -13.33 3.56 4.42
N ALA A 22 -13.51 2.93 5.57
CA ALA A 22 -12.72 3.22 6.76
C ALA A 22 -11.24 2.90 6.50
N LEU A 23 -10.93 1.82 5.78
CA LEU A 23 -9.56 1.47 5.40
C LEU A 23 -8.94 2.56 4.53
N VAL A 24 -9.64 3.02 3.48
CA VAL A 24 -9.18 4.13 2.63
C VAL A 24 -9.00 5.39 3.46
N LYS A 25 -9.99 5.79 4.27
CA LYS A 25 -9.91 6.98 5.14
C LYS A 25 -8.69 6.92 6.07
N GLN A 26 -8.42 5.77 6.69
CA GLN A 26 -7.25 5.57 7.55
C GLN A 26 -5.95 5.76 6.76
N ARG A 27 -5.80 5.06 5.63
CA ARG A 27 -4.56 5.09 4.86
C ARG A 27 -4.32 6.43 4.17
N VAL A 28 -5.37 7.12 3.71
CA VAL A 28 -5.27 8.49 3.17
C VAL A 28 -4.73 9.44 4.24
N ARG A 29 -5.16 9.32 5.49
CA ARG A 29 -4.61 10.13 6.59
C ARG A 29 -3.16 9.81 6.89
N TRP A 30 -2.78 8.54 6.88
CA TRP A 30 -1.37 8.15 7.09
C TRP A 30 -0.48 8.68 5.96
N ALA A 31 -0.92 8.53 4.70
CA ALA A 31 -0.22 9.09 3.55
C ALA A 31 -0.12 10.62 3.63
N GLN A 32 -1.18 11.31 4.04
CA GLN A 32 -1.17 12.76 4.25
C GLN A 32 -0.20 13.17 5.37
N GLY A 33 -0.13 12.43 6.47
CA GLY A 33 0.85 12.67 7.55
C GLY A 33 2.29 12.52 7.05
N ASN A 34 2.56 11.54 6.17
CA ASN A 34 3.86 11.39 5.52
C ASN A 34 4.16 12.58 4.60
N ILE A 35 3.19 13.03 3.80
CA ILE A 35 3.32 14.22 2.93
C ILE A 35 3.63 15.46 3.77
N GLN A 36 2.90 15.71 4.86
CA GLN A 36 3.16 16.84 5.78
C GLN A 36 4.54 16.74 6.44
N SER A 37 5.01 15.52 6.70
CA SER A 37 6.34 15.26 7.25
C SER A 37 7.47 15.47 6.24
N SER A 38 7.17 15.71 4.96
CA SER A 38 8.17 15.99 3.93
C SER A 38 9.00 17.24 4.23
N LYS A 39 8.51 18.15 5.07
CA LYS A 39 9.29 19.28 5.61
C LYS A 39 10.58 18.84 6.34
N TYR A 40 10.64 17.59 6.79
CA TYR A 40 11.80 17.01 7.45
C TYR A 40 12.82 16.36 6.51
N ILE A 41 12.60 16.35 5.20
CA ILE A 41 13.56 15.80 4.22
C ILE A 41 14.92 16.48 4.37
N LEU A 42 14.96 17.82 4.28
CA LEU A 42 16.21 18.57 4.34
C LEU A 42 16.88 18.51 5.73
N PRO A 43 16.15 18.65 6.86
CA PRO A 43 16.68 18.36 8.19
C PRO A 43 17.29 16.95 8.32
N THR A 44 16.65 15.93 7.75
CA THR A 44 17.13 14.53 7.80
C THR A 44 18.46 14.37 7.07
N ILE A 45 18.57 14.96 5.87
CA ILE A 45 19.80 14.94 5.08
C ILE A 45 20.95 15.60 5.86
N ARG A 46 20.69 16.79 6.42
CA ARG A 46 21.68 17.61 7.14
C ARG A 46 22.03 17.09 8.54
N SER A 47 21.22 16.20 9.11
CA SER A 47 21.43 15.69 10.47
C SER A 47 22.77 14.95 10.60
N LYS A 48 23.60 15.32 11.59
CA LYS A 48 24.82 14.59 11.95
C LYS A 48 24.56 13.43 12.91
N ASN A 49 23.38 13.39 13.54
CA ASN A 49 23.03 12.42 14.57
C ASN A 49 22.42 11.12 14.00
N LEU A 50 22.10 11.09 12.70
CA LEU A 50 21.51 9.93 12.04
C LEU A 50 22.58 9.16 11.26
N VAL A 51 22.61 7.84 11.47
CA VAL A 51 23.42 6.92 10.66
C VAL A 51 22.85 6.85 9.24
N TRP A 52 23.69 6.59 8.24
CA TRP A 52 23.29 6.54 6.84
C TRP A 52 22.08 5.63 6.56
N LYS A 53 22.04 4.44 7.17
CA LYS A 53 20.91 3.50 7.05
C LYS A 53 19.60 4.12 7.52
N GLN A 54 19.61 4.78 8.69
CA GLN A 54 18.44 5.45 9.25
C GLN A 54 17.99 6.63 8.36
N LYS A 55 18.96 7.41 7.83
CA LYS A 55 18.65 8.48 6.88
C LYS A 55 17.94 7.93 5.65
N PHE A 56 18.44 6.83 5.09
CA PHE A 56 17.84 6.21 3.92
C PHE A 56 16.42 5.73 4.20
N GLU A 57 16.18 5.00 5.29
CA GLU A 57 14.85 4.50 5.66
C GLU A 57 13.84 5.66 5.85
N ILE A 58 14.24 6.72 6.55
CA ILE A 58 13.40 7.91 6.76
C ILE A 58 13.12 8.59 5.42
N LEU A 59 14.15 8.82 4.59
CA LEU A 59 13.99 9.48 3.30
C LEU A 59 13.11 8.68 2.35
N MET A 60 13.28 7.35 2.26
CA MET A 60 12.42 6.49 1.46
C MET A 60 10.96 6.57 1.94
N THR A 61 10.74 6.62 3.25
CA THR A 61 9.39 6.78 3.83
C THR A 61 8.76 8.13 3.47
N LEU A 62 9.54 9.21 3.53
CA LEU A 62 9.09 10.57 3.20
C LEU A 62 8.87 10.77 1.68
N PHE A 63 9.69 10.15 0.84
CA PHE A 63 9.57 10.25 -0.62
C PHE A 63 8.51 9.35 -1.22
N LYS A 64 8.21 8.20 -0.59
CA LYS A 64 7.22 7.23 -1.07
C LYS A 64 5.90 7.85 -1.56
N PRO A 65 5.20 8.72 -0.80
CA PRO A 65 3.94 9.28 -1.27
C PRO A 65 4.06 10.13 -2.55
N TRP A 66 5.20 10.79 -2.76
CA TRP A 66 5.45 11.60 -3.96
C TRP A 66 5.72 10.74 -5.18
N LEU A 67 6.55 9.70 -5.02
CA LEU A 67 6.85 8.74 -6.09
C LEU A 67 5.57 8.05 -6.58
N MET A 68 4.73 7.59 -5.65
CA MET A 68 3.44 6.97 -5.98
C MET A 68 2.47 7.97 -6.66
N GLY A 69 2.50 9.24 -6.25
CA GLY A 69 1.71 10.29 -6.89
C GLY A 69 2.15 10.55 -8.34
N ILE A 70 3.46 10.60 -8.60
CA ILE A 70 4.02 10.77 -9.94
C ILE A 70 3.69 9.55 -10.82
N GLU A 71 3.88 8.34 -10.31
CA GLU A 71 3.50 7.09 -10.98
C GLU A 71 2.03 7.14 -11.43
N TYR A 72 1.13 7.53 -10.54
CA TYR A 72 -0.30 7.64 -10.85
C TYR A 72 -0.59 8.62 -11.99
N ILE A 73 0.06 9.79 -12.00
CA ILE A 73 -0.09 10.77 -13.08
C ILE A 73 0.41 10.20 -14.41
N ILE A 74 1.55 9.51 -14.40
CA ILE A 74 2.13 8.87 -15.59
C ILE A 74 1.17 7.80 -16.13
N VAL A 75 0.59 6.97 -15.27
CA VAL A 75 -0.37 5.92 -15.68
C VAL A 75 -1.63 6.53 -16.31
N ILE A 76 -2.21 7.57 -15.71
CA ILE A 76 -3.38 8.24 -16.30
C ILE A 76 -3.03 8.87 -17.64
N TYR A 77 -1.92 9.62 -17.70
CA TYR A 77 -1.49 10.29 -18.91
C TYR A 77 -1.24 9.30 -20.05
N THR A 78 -0.51 8.22 -19.77
CA THR A 78 -0.26 7.15 -20.75
C THR A 78 -1.56 6.51 -21.22
N MET A 79 -2.53 6.25 -20.33
CA MET A 79 -3.84 5.72 -20.71
C MET A 79 -4.62 6.68 -21.63
N ILE A 80 -4.61 7.99 -21.34
CA ILE A 80 -5.23 9.02 -22.20
C ILE A 80 -4.56 9.03 -23.58
N MET A 81 -3.22 8.98 -23.63
CA MET A 81 -2.47 8.98 -24.89
C MET A 81 -2.73 7.74 -25.74
N ILE A 82 -2.83 6.56 -25.10
CA ILE A 82 -3.19 5.29 -25.75
C ILE A 82 -4.58 5.40 -26.39
N ILE A 83 -5.58 5.89 -25.63
CA ILE A 83 -6.96 6.06 -26.13
C ILE A 83 -7.00 7.06 -27.28
N ASN A 84 -6.38 8.22 -27.13
CA ASN A 84 -6.34 9.25 -28.17
C ASN A 84 -5.64 8.74 -29.44
N SER A 85 -4.53 8.02 -29.30
CA SER A 85 -3.85 7.40 -30.44
C SER A 85 -4.73 6.37 -31.14
N ALA A 86 -5.45 5.53 -30.39
CA ALA A 86 -6.37 4.55 -30.94
C ALA A 86 -7.51 5.20 -31.73
N ILE A 87 -8.05 6.32 -31.24
CA ILE A 87 -9.13 7.07 -31.92
C ILE A 87 -8.62 7.74 -33.20
N LEU A 88 -7.46 8.40 -33.15
CA LEU A 88 -6.94 9.19 -34.26
C LEU A 88 -6.30 8.35 -35.36
N THR A 89 -5.59 7.28 -34.98
CA THR A 89 -4.74 6.50 -35.91
C THR A 89 -5.19 5.05 -36.06
N GLY A 90 -6.25 4.64 -35.35
CA GLY A 90 -6.63 3.24 -35.24
C GLY A 90 -5.65 2.41 -34.40
N ILE A 91 -5.80 1.09 -34.45
CA ILE A 91 -4.94 0.16 -33.70
C ILE A 91 -3.62 -0.05 -34.45
N THR A 92 -2.61 0.74 -34.09
CA THR A 92 -1.24 0.63 -34.65
C THR A 92 -0.45 -0.51 -34.02
N GLN A 93 0.66 -0.93 -34.65
CA GLN A 93 1.57 -1.93 -34.08
C GLN A 93 2.16 -1.47 -32.73
N SER A 94 2.53 -0.20 -32.63
CA SER A 94 3.05 0.39 -31.39
C SER A 94 2.03 0.29 -30.25
N LEU A 95 0.75 0.56 -30.53
CA LEU A 95 -0.33 0.42 -29.55
C LEU A 95 -0.47 -1.03 -29.07
N LYS A 96 -0.38 -2.01 -29.99
CA LYS A 96 -0.41 -3.44 -29.64
C LYS A 96 0.72 -3.82 -28.69
N ILE A 97 1.94 -3.34 -28.96
CA ILE A 97 3.11 -3.60 -28.10
C ILE A 97 2.87 -3.04 -26.68
N VAL A 98 2.38 -1.80 -26.58
CA VAL A 98 2.09 -1.17 -25.28
C VAL A 98 1.03 -1.96 -24.51
N VAL A 99 -0.04 -2.40 -25.18
CA VAL A 99 -1.08 -3.24 -24.55
C VAL A 99 -0.52 -4.58 -24.08
N ILE A 100 0.32 -5.24 -24.89
CA ILE A 100 0.97 -6.50 -24.51
C ILE A 100 1.86 -6.29 -23.28
N LEU A 101 2.69 -5.24 -23.25
CA LEU A 101 3.54 -4.91 -22.11
C LEU A 101 2.70 -4.66 -20.85
N PHE A 102 1.58 -3.95 -20.97
CA PHE A 102 0.66 -3.72 -19.86
C PHE A 102 0.08 -5.03 -19.31
N ILE A 103 -0.30 -5.97 -20.19
CA ILE A 103 -0.81 -7.29 -19.79
C ILE A 103 0.29 -8.08 -19.06
N VAL A 104 1.51 -8.12 -19.62
CA VAL A 104 2.66 -8.82 -19.03
C VAL A 104 3.00 -8.26 -17.65
N MET A 105 3.03 -6.93 -17.51
CA MET A 105 3.24 -6.27 -16.22
C MET A 105 2.15 -6.59 -15.20
N SER A 106 0.89 -6.64 -15.65
CA SER A 106 -0.24 -7.00 -14.78
C SER A 106 -0.13 -8.45 -14.29
N ILE A 107 0.23 -9.37 -15.18
CA ILE A 107 0.47 -10.78 -14.84
C ILE A 107 1.64 -10.90 -13.85
N TYR A 108 2.72 -10.15 -14.07
CA TYR A 108 3.85 -10.12 -13.14
C TYR A 108 3.44 -9.73 -11.72
N ILE A 109 2.62 -8.68 -11.56
CA ILE A 109 2.10 -8.26 -10.24
C ILE A 109 1.28 -9.38 -9.59
N ILE A 110 0.41 -10.04 -10.36
CA ILE A 110 -0.39 -11.16 -9.86
C ILE A 110 0.50 -12.33 -9.41
N ILE A 111 1.55 -12.65 -10.17
CA ILE A 111 2.51 -13.72 -9.82
C ILE A 111 3.24 -13.36 -8.52
N VAL A 112 3.70 -12.13 -8.36
CA VAL A 112 4.37 -11.68 -7.12
C VAL A 112 3.42 -11.81 -5.93
N ASN A 113 2.16 -11.40 -6.08
CA ASN A 113 1.15 -11.54 -5.02
C ASN A 113 0.86 -13.01 -4.70
N PHE A 114 0.84 -13.87 -5.71
CA PHE A 114 0.68 -15.31 -5.54
C PHE A 114 1.83 -15.93 -4.77
N VAL A 115 3.08 -15.56 -5.08
CA VAL A 115 4.27 -16.01 -4.34
C VAL A 115 4.17 -15.56 -2.87
N TRP A 116 3.75 -14.33 -2.61
CA TRP A 116 3.54 -13.84 -1.24
C TRP A 116 2.44 -14.60 -0.51
N ALA A 117 1.30 -14.84 -1.16
CA ALA A 117 0.21 -15.62 -0.58
C ALA A 117 0.65 -17.06 -0.26
N LEU A 118 1.48 -17.66 -1.11
CA LEU A 118 2.06 -18.98 -0.88
C LEU A 118 3.00 -18.98 0.33
N LEU A 119 3.90 -18.00 0.43
CA LEU A 119 4.80 -17.87 1.58
C LEU A 119 4.03 -17.62 2.89
N TYR A 120 3.01 -16.76 2.85
CA TYR A 120 2.15 -16.46 3.99
C TYR A 120 1.40 -17.71 4.48
N ASN A 121 0.81 -18.48 3.58
CA ASN A 121 0.09 -19.70 3.93
C ASN A 121 1.01 -20.83 4.39
N ARG A 122 2.26 -20.90 3.90
CA ARG A 122 3.26 -21.85 4.41
C ARG A 122 3.74 -21.54 5.83
N GLY A 123 3.71 -20.26 6.23
CA GLY A 123 4.10 -19.82 7.56
C GLY A 123 3.04 -20.01 8.65
N LYS A 124 1.79 -20.30 8.28
CA LYS A 124 0.75 -20.70 9.24
C LYS A 124 1.03 -22.13 9.70
N ASN A 125 1.47 -22.29 10.95
CA ASN A 125 1.87 -23.58 11.54
C ASN A 125 0.75 -24.63 11.63
N ASN A 126 -0.50 -24.31 11.29
CA ASN A 126 -1.64 -25.20 11.47
C ASN A 126 -2.46 -25.31 10.18
N GLU A 127 -2.62 -26.55 9.72
CA GLU A 127 -3.42 -27.06 8.58
C GLU A 127 -2.75 -27.17 7.20
N LYS A 128 -3.15 -28.23 6.48
CA LYS A 128 -2.73 -28.50 5.09
C LYS A 128 -3.11 -27.29 4.23
N MET A 129 -2.11 -26.63 3.63
CA MET A 129 -2.31 -25.50 2.73
C MET A 129 -3.31 -25.85 1.62
N LYS A 130 -4.52 -25.25 1.65
CA LYS A 130 -5.52 -25.43 0.59
C LYS A 130 -5.21 -24.45 -0.54
N ALA A 131 -5.28 -24.92 -1.78
CA ALA A 131 -5.08 -24.07 -2.95
C ALA A 131 -6.05 -22.87 -2.98
N TRP A 132 -7.25 -23.04 -2.44
CA TRP A 132 -8.26 -21.99 -2.35
C TRP A 132 -7.84 -20.83 -1.43
N ASP A 133 -7.15 -21.11 -0.32
CA ASP A 133 -6.70 -20.07 0.61
C ASP A 133 -5.62 -19.19 -0.04
N VAL A 134 -4.70 -19.80 -0.79
CA VAL A 134 -3.67 -19.08 -1.57
C VAL A 134 -4.32 -18.19 -2.64
N LEU A 135 -5.31 -18.71 -3.39
CA LEU A 135 -6.03 -17.92 -4.39
C LEU A 135 -6.79 -16.75 -3.77
N LYS A 136 -7.47 -16.99 -2.65
CA LYS A 136 -8.21 -15.97 -1.89
C LYS A 136 -7.26 -14.88 -1.38
N ASP A 137 -6.12 -15.26 -0.81
CA ASP A 137 -5.12 -14.30 -0.31
C ASP A 137 -4.44 -13.53 -1.44
N THR A 138 -4.21 -14.18 -2.58
CA THR A 138 -3.72 -13.50 -3.80
C THR A 138 -4.72 -12.44 -4.27
N ALA A 139 -6.02 -12.77 -4.31
CA ALA A 139 -7.07 -11.85 -4.69
C ALA A 139 -7.21 -10.70 -3.67
N ASN A 140 -7.16 -11.00 -2.37
CA ASN A 140 -7.22 -10.01 -1.31
C ASN A 140 -6.03 -9.04 -1.36
N LEU A 141 -4.81 -9.55 -1.56
CA LEU A 141 -3.61 -8.73 -1.67
C LEU A 141 -3.65 -7.85 -2.93
N THR A 142 -4.12 -8.40 -4.05
CA THR A 142 -4.31 -7.64 -5.29
C THR A 142 -5.35 -6.53 -5.11
N LYS A 143 -6.50 -6.86 -4.50
CA LYS A 143 -7.53 -5.87 -4.13
C LYS A 143 -6.96 -4.78 -3.23
N PHE A 144 -6.16 -5.16 -2.24
CA PHE A 144 -5.52 -4.21 -1.33
C PHE A 144 -4.55 -3.27 -2.07
N LEU A 145 -3.74 -3.77 -3.01
CA LEU A 145 -2.86 -2.95 -3.84
C LEU A 145 -3.65 -1.98 -4.74
N LEU A 146 -4.75 -2.44 -5.35
CA LEU A 146 -5.64 -1.56 -6.12
C LEU A 146 -6.27 -0.47 -5.24
N ILE A 147 -6.59 -0.77 -3.98
CA ILE A 147 -7.04 0.24 -3.03
C ILE A 147 -5.92 1.23 -2.67
N LEU A 148 -4.65 0.78 -2.64
CA LEU A 148 -3.51 1.66 -2.35
C LEU A 148 -3.20 2.67 -3.47
N THR A 149 -3.49 2.36 -4.73
CA THR A 149 -3.19 3.27 -5.84
C THR A 149 -3.98 4.59 -5.74
N GLN A 150 -5.24 4.56 -5.29
CA GLN A 150 -6.07 5.75 -5.12
C GLN A 150 -5.74 6.57 -3.85
N ILE A 151 -5.05 5.98 -2.87
CA ILE A 151 -4.81 6.61 -1.56
C ILE A 151 -3.86 7.81 -1.69
N TYR A 152 -2.79 7.68 -2.48
CA TYR A 152 -1.79 8.73 -2.62
C TYR A 152 -2.33 9.98 -3.33
N PRO A 153 -3.02 9.89 -4.48
CA PRO A 153 -3.68 11.03 -5.10
C PRO A 153 -4.67 11.74 -4.18
N GLN A 154 -5.53 10.98 -3.47
CA GLN A 154 -6.48 11.56 -2.53
C GLN A 154 -5.80 12.30 -1.37
N SER A 155 -4.70 11.74 -0.86
CA SER A 155 -3.93 12.39 0.21
C SER A 155 -3.25 13.67 -0.26
N ALA A 156 -2.72 13.70 -1.48
CA ALA A 156 -2.12 14.89 -2.09
C ALA A 156 -3.19 15.98 -2.31
N ILE A 157 -4.35 15.63 -2.85
CA ILE A 157 -5.48 16.56 -3.03
C ILE A 157 -5.91 17.15 -1.69
N ARG A 158 -6.04 16.35 -0.63
CA ARG A 158 -6.36 16.85 0.72
C ARG A 158 -5.28 17.79 1.26
N PHE A 159 -4.01 17.45 1.07
CA PHE A 159 -2.88 18.27 1.48
C PHE A 159 -2.90 19.65 0.79
N PHE A 160 -3.04 19.69 -0.54
CA PHE A 160 -3.10 20.96 -1.28
C PHE A 160 -4.35 21.78 -0.97
N ASN A 161 -5.47 21.11 -0.63
CA ASN A 161 -6.69 21.78 -0.18
C ASN A 161 -6.68 22.15 1.31
N SER A 162 -5.54 22.04 2.01
CA SER A 162 -5.41 22.36 3.44
C SER A 162 -6.38 21.62 4.37
N LYS A 163 -6.88 20.45 3.96
CA LYS A 163 -7.80 19.62 4.76
C LYS A 163 -7.04 18.83 5.81
N ASN A 164 -6.77 19.43 6.96
CA ASN A 164 -5.98 18.84 8.04
C ASN A 164 -6.82 18.18 9.15
N ASP A 165 -8.08 17.86 8.86
CA ASP A 165 -9.02 17.29 9.82
C ASP A 165 -8.66 15.84 10.20
N TRP A 166 -8.65 15.59 11.51
CA TRP A 166 -8.42 14.29 12.12
C TRP A 166 -9.75 13.63 12.50
N VAL A 167 -10.59 13.32 11.50
CA VAL A 167 -11.81 12.57 11.76
C VAL A 167 -11.44 11.15 12.17
N LYS A 168 -11.70 10.73 13.39
CA LYS A 168 -11.40 9.35 13.81
C LYS A 168 -12.31 8.38 13.05
N THR A 169 -11.77 7.23 12.63
CA THR A 169 -12.64 6.11 12.22
C THR A 169 -13.31 5.55 13.47
N ASN A 170 -14.56 5.10 13.35
CA ASN A 170 -15.23 4.42 14.45
C ASN A 170 -14.36 3.25 14.93
N ARG A 171 -14.31 3.04 16.24
CA ARG A 171 -13.64 1.88 16.82
C ARG A 171 -14.34 0.65 16.25
N GLN A 172 -13.58 -0.20 15.57
CA GLN A 172 -14.09 -1.51 15.18
C GLN A 172 -14.31 -2.30 16.46
N GLU A 173 -15.41 -3.06 16.55
CA GLU A 173 -15.60 -3.98 17.65
C GLU A 173 -14.41 -4.95 17.68
N GLU A 174 -13.85 -5.19 18.85
CA GLU A 174 -12.87 -6.25 19.02
C GLU A 174 -13.57 -7.54 18.65
N SER A 175 -13.21 -8.13 17.50
CA SER A 175 -13.61 -9.48 17.19
C SER A 175 -12.98 -10.36 18.25
N ILE A 176 -13.76 -10.74 19.27
CA ILE A 176 -13.37 -11.76 20.23
C ILE A 176 -13.15 -13.01 19.39
N ASP A 177 -11.88 -13.32 19.09
CA ASP A 177 -11.55 -14.58 18.46
C ASP A 177 -11.91 -15.67 19.47
N LYS A 178 -13.04 -16.36 19.23
CA LYS A 178 -13.53 -17.41 20.12
C LYS A 178 -12.52 -18.55 20.27
N ASN A 179 -11.55 -18.66 19.36
CA ASN A 179 -10.52 -19.70 19.39
C ASN A 179 -9.33 -19.39 20.31
N LEU A 180 -9.12 -18.13 20.74
CA LEU A 180 -8.03 -17.79 21.68
C LEU A 180 -8.29 -18.28 23.12
N ASN A 181 -9.50 -18.72 23.43
CA ASN A 181 -9.87 -19.25 24.75
C ASN A 181 -9.71 -20.77 24.88
N GLU A 182 -9.45 -21.51 23.79
CA GLU A 182 -9.26 -22.97 23.87
C GLU A 182 -7.82 -23.39 24.17
N ASP A 183 -6.82 -22.55 23.83
CA ASP A 183 -5.40 -22.82 24.12
C ASP A 183 -5.00 -22.53 25.60
N LYS A 184 -5.97 -22.20 26.46
CA LYS A 184 -5.76 -21.94 27.90
C LYS A 184 -6.49 -22.91 28.84
N LYS A 185 -6.80 -24.14 28.39
CA LYS A 185 -7.33 -25.19 29.25
C LYS A 185 -6.44 -26.41 29.36
#